data_AF-A0A5E6NDH7-F1
#
_entry.id   AF-A0A5E6NDH7-F1
#
_cell.length_a   1.000
_cell.length_b   1.000
_cell.length_c   1.000
_cell.angle_alpha   90.00
_cell.angle_beta   90.00
_cell.angle_gamma   90.00
#
_symmetry.space_group_name_H-M   'P 1'
#
loop_
_entity.id
_entity.type
_entity.pdbx_description
1 polymer ?
#
loop_
_entity_poly.entity_id
_entity_poly.type
_entity_poly.pdbx_seq_one_letter_code
_entity_poly.pdbx_strand_id
1 'polypeptide(L)'
;MQIAVNIYQQRSDEIQQQADEALETANNYKQQASEQTTQLNKIMNELEDQKNTQQELQTVLNNRLNGTIVALWTAISYDAYNKPKSILYGNGSLTRNIYSPHNNNLTSIEIGRGGDLINNMSYRYDKHNNITSIVNSITNETHNYSYDDMDRITNWQYSNNSYNTKKNYHYNSQNNLTFKTGAGNMTYNTANQLTSRIDNNTLTHTYQYDANGNQTQSTGNNARIIEYTPFNKPKN
;
A
#
# COMPACT_ATOMS: atom_id res chain seq x y z
N MET A 1 60.45 -8.27 -39.06
CA MET A 1 59.61 -9.29 -38.40
C MET A 1 58.82 -8.70 -37.22
N GLN A 2 59.45 -7.95 -36.31
CA GLN A 2 58.78 -7.33 -35.14
C GLN A 2 57.62 -6.38 -35.47
N ILE A 3 57.73 -5.58 -36.54
CA ILE A 3 56.69 -4.61 -36.95
C ILE A 3 55.41 -5.32 -37.40
N ALA A 4 55.52 -6.43 -38.14
CA ALA A 4 54.37 -7.20 -38.60
C ALA A 4 53.63 -7.86 -37.43
N VAL A 5 54.37 -8.41 -36.46
CA VAL A 5 53.79 -9.01 -35.24
C VAL A 5 53.00 -7.98 -34.43
N ASN A 6 53.51 -6.76 -34.27
CA ASN A 6 52.79 -5.69 -33.57
C ASN A 6 51.50 -5.26 -34.29
N ILE A 7 51.49 -5.20 -35.63
CA ILE A 7 50.29 -4.87 -36.41
C ILE A 7 49.23 -5.97 -36.27
N TYR A 8 49.64 -7.25 -36.29
CA TYR A 8 48.71 -8.36 -36.10
C TYR A 8 48.14 -8.40 -34.68
N GLN A 9 48.94 -8.10 -33.66
CA GLN A 9 48.46 -8.02 -32.28
C GLN A 9 47.45 -6.90 -32.09
N GLN A 10 47.75 -5.69 -32.56
CA GLN A 10 46.84 -4.55 -32.46
C GLN A 10 45.49 -4.84 -33.16
N ARG A 11 45.54 -5.43 -34.36
CA ARG A 11 44.32 -5.80 -35.09
C ARG A 11 43.54 -6.92 -34.40
N SER A 12 44.21 -7.85 -33.74
CA SER A 12 43.57 -8.89 -32.92
C SER A 12 42.85 -8.28 -31.73
N ASP A 13 43.47 -7.32 -31.04
CA ASP A 13 42.89 -6.65 -29.88
C ASP A 13 41.67 -5.79 -30.29
N GLU A 14 41.75 -5.08 -31.43
CA GLU A 14 40.62 -4.32 -32.00
C GLU A 14 39.44 -5.24 -32.35
N ILE A 15 39.70 -6.41 -32.94
CA ILE A 15 38.64 -7.40 -33.25
C ILE A 15 38.03 -7.96 -31.98
N GLN A 16 38.84 -8.23 -30.95
CA GLN A 16 38.35 -8.71 -29.66
C GLN A 16 37.44 -7.68 -28.99
N GLN A 17 37.85 -6.40 -28.98
CA GLN A 17 37.04 -5.32 -28.44
C GLN A 17 35.69 -5.20 -29.18
N GLN A 18 35.69 -5.25 -30.52
CA GLN A 18 34.47 -5.22 -31.31
C GLN A 18 33.56 -6.43 -31.03
N ALA A 19 34.14 -7.61 -30.79
CA ALA A 19 33.39 -8.80 -30.43
C ALA A 19 32.74 -8.67 -29.04
N ASP A 20 33.45 -8.10 -28.06
CA ASP A 20 32.95 -7.88 -26.71
C ASP A 20 31.81 -6.84 -26.70
N GLU A 21 31.94 -5.73 -27.43
CA GLU A 21 30.89 -4.71 -27.60
C GLU A 21 29.64 -5.29 -28.29
N ALA A 22 29.82 -6.13 -29.30
CA ALA A 22 28.72 -6.83 -29.97
C ALA A 22 28.02 -7.83 -29.03
N LEU A 23 28.78 -8.52 -28.17
CA LEU A 23 28.24 -9.44 -27.17
C LEU A 23 27.44 -8.71 -26.09
N GLU A 24 27.94 -7.58 -25.59
CA GLU A 24 27.21 -6.73 -24.64
C GLU A 24 25.90 -6.22 -25.24
N THR A 25 25.95 -5.72 -26.48
CA THR A 25 24.76 -5.27 -27.21
C THR A 25 23.74 -6.40 -27.41
N ALA A 26 24.20 -7.60 -27.81
CA ALA A 26 23.34 -8.76 -27.97
C ALA A 26 22.69 -9.20 -26.64
N ASN A 27 23.44 -9.14 -25.53
CA ASN A 27 22.92 -9.44 -24.20
C ASN A 27 21.86 -8.41 -23.76
N ASN A 28 22.09 -7.12 -24.02
CA ASN A 28 21.11 -6.06 -23.76
C ASN A 28 19.82 -6.29 -24.56
N TYR A 29 19.92 -6.58 -25.86
CA TYR A 29 18.73 -6.90 -26.67
C TYR A 29 17.99 -8.15 -26.20
N LYS A 30 18.72 -9.20 -25.79
CA LYS A 30 18.12 -10.41 -25.22
C LYS A 30 17.36 -10.09 -23.92
N GLN A 31 17.92 -9.25 -23.05
CA GLN A 31 17.26 -8.81 -21.83
C GLN A 31 15.98 -8.04 -22.14
N GLN A 32 16.05 -7.05 -23.03
CA GLN A 32 14.87 -6.26 -23.43
C GLN A 32 13.77 -7.14 -24.04
N ALA A 33 14.12 -8.10 -24.91
CA ALA A 33 13.15 -9.03 -25.49
C ALA A 33 12.49 -9.92 -24.42
N SER A 34 13.25 -10.36 -23.41
CA SER A 34 12.73 -11.12 -22.27
C SER A 34 11.75 -10.29 -21.43
N GLU A 35 12.09 -9.03 -21.16
CA GLU A 35 11.22 -8.08 -20.45
C GLU A 35 9.92 -7.81 -21.22
N GLN A 36 10.01 -7.57 -22.53
CA GLN A 36 8.85 -7.37 -23.40
C GLN A 36 7.94 -8.60 -23.45
N THR A 37 8.51 -9.81 -23.56
CA THR A 37 7.74 -11.07 -23.55
C THR A 37 7.00 -11.26 -22.21
N THR A 38 7.66 -10.93 -21.11
CA THR A 38 7.05 -10.97 -19.77
C THR A 38 5.88 -9.98 -19.68
N GLN A 39 6.06 -8.77 -20.18
CA GLN A 39 5.02 -7.75 -20.21
C GLN A 39 3.84 -8.16 -21.10
N LEU A 40 4.09 -8.76 -22.27
CA LEU A 40 3.05 -9.26 -23.16
C LEU A 40 2.24 -10.37 -22.50
N ASN A 41 2.89 -11.34 -21.86
CA ASN A 41 2.21 -12.41 -21.13
C ASN A 41 1.31 -11.86 -20.01
N LYS A 42 1.76 -10.82 -19.30
CA LYS A 42 0.95 -10.12 -18.30
C LYS A 42 -0.30 -9.49 -18.91
N ILE A 43 -0.16 -8.78 -20.02
CA ILE A 43 -1.27 -8.15 -20.75
C ILE A 43 -2.26 -9.21 -21.26
N MET A 44 -1.78 -10.33 -21.81
CA MET A 44 -2.65 -11.40 -22.30
C MET A 44 -3.48 -12.03 -21.17
N ASN A 45 -2.85 -12.33 -20.03
CA ASN A 45 -3.56 -12.86 -18.86
C ASN A 45 -4.61 -11.87 -18.34
N GLU A 46 -4.25 -10.58 -18.27
CA GLU A 46 -5.17 -9.52 -17.85
C GLU A 46 -6.36 -9.38 -18.80
N LEU A 47 -6.14 -9.50 -20.12
CA LEU A 47 -7.20 -9.45 -21.11
C LEU A 47 -8.16 -10.64 -20.99
N GLU A 48 -7.64 -11.84 -20.79
CA GLU A 48 -8.48 -13.04 -20.60
C GLU A 48 -9.30 -12.96 -19.31
N ASP A 49 -8.69 -12.46 -18.23
CA ASP A 49 -9.39 -12.16 -16.97
C ASP A 49 -10.53 -11.15 -17.16
N GLN A 50 -10.28 -10.08 -17.92
CA GLN A 50 -11.28 -9.06 -18.23
C GLN A 50 -12.43 -9.65 -19.05
N LYS A 51 -12.14 -10.50 -20.03
CA LYS A 51 -13.14 -11.18 -20.85
C LYS A 51 -14.02 -12.12 -20.03
N ASN A 52 -13.43 -12.93 -19.16
CA ASN A 52 -14.18 -13.81 -18.26
C ASN A 52 -15.06 -13.00 -17.28
N THR A 53 -14.49 -11.96 -16.69
CA THR A 53 -15.22 -11.03 -15.81
C THR A 53 -16.39 -10.37 -16.55
N GLN A 54 -16.23 -10.01 -17.82
CA GLN A 54 -17.30 -9.42 -18.63
C GLN A 54 -18.47 -10.39 -18.86
N GLN A 55 -18.17 -11.67 -19.10
CA GLN A 55 -19.20 -12.70 -19.25
C GLN A 55 -19.99 -12.92 -17.96
N GLU A 56 -19.29 -13.03 -16.83
CA GLU A 56 -19.92 -13.17 -15.51
C GLU A 56 -20.74 -11.93 -15.14
N LEU A 57 -20.23 -10.73 -15.42
CA LEU A 57 -20.96 -9.47 -15.24
C LEU A 57 -22.27 -9.48 -16.04
N GLN A 58 -22.23 -9.92 -17.30
CA GLN A 58 -23.43 -10.03 -18.14
C GLN A 58 -24.45 -11.01 -17.53
N THR A 59 -24.01 -12.17 -17.05
CA THR A 59 -24.87 -13.14 -16.37
C THR A 59 -25.54 -12.53 -15.14
N VAL A 60 -24.76 -11.83 -14.30
CA VAL A 60 -25.30 -11.17 -13.09
C VAL A 60 -26.31 -10.08 -13.45
N LEU A 61 -26.04 -9.26 -14.47
CA LEU A 61 -26.96 -8.22 -14.92
C LEU A 61 -28.26 -8.80 -15.48
N ASN A 62 -28.17 -9.87 -16.29
CA ASN A 62 -29.35 -10.56 -16.82
C ASN A 62 -30.21 -11.14 -15.69
N ASN A 63 -29.60 -11.75 -14.67
CA ASN A 63 -30.32 -12.28 -13.51
C ASN A 63 -31.01 -11.17 -12.71
N ARG A 64 -30.39 -9.98 -12.59
CA ARG A 64 -31.01 -8.82 -11.93
C ARG A 64 -32.20 -8.27 -12.71
N LEU A 65 -32.12 -8.20 -14.04
CA LEU A 65 -33.21 -7.70 -14.88
C LEU A 65 -34.43 -8.64 -14.87
N ASN A 66 -34.20 -9.94 -14.67
CA ASN A 66 -35.26 -10.96 -14.70
C ASN A 66 -35.74 -11.41 -13.31
N GLY A 67 -35.10 -10.94 -12.23
CA GLY A 67 -35.33 -11.43 -10.87
C GLY A 67 -36.12 -10.47 -9.98
N THR A 68 -36.81 -11.01 -8.97
CA THR A 68 -37.44 -10.24 -7.88
C THR A 68 -36.49 -9.95 -6.71
N ILE A 69 -35.29 -10.56 -6.70
CA ILE A 69 -34.27 -10.35 -5.68
C ILE A 69 -33.27 -9.31 -6.16
N VAL A 70 -33.14 -8.22 -5.40
CA VAL A 70 -32.10 -7.21 -5.63
C VAL A 70 -30.88 -7.56 -4.78
N ALA A 71 -29.84 -8.10 -5.41
CA ALA A 71 -28.56 -8.30 -4.75
C ALA A 71 -27.89 -6.94 -4.46
N LEU A 72 -27.62 -6.65 -3.18
CA LEU A 72 -26.93 -5.42 -2.77
C LEU A 72 -25.46 -5.41 -3.22
N TRP A 73 -24.88 -6.59 -3.43
CA TRP A 73 -23.58 -6.79 -4.05
C TRP A 73 -23.47 -8.21 -4.60
N THR A 74 -22.54 -8.43 -5.52
CA THR A 74 -22.22 -9.74 -6.10
C THR A 74 -20.74 -9.76 -6.44
N ALA A 75 -19.97 -10.69 -5.89
CA ALA A 75 -18.64 -10.97 -6.38
C ALA A 75 -18.77 -11.71 -7.72
N ILE A 76 -18.14 -11.16 -8.74
CA ILE A 76 -18.26 -11.60 -10.13
C ILE A 76 -17.14 -12.61 -10.40
N SER A 77 -15.89 -12.23 -10.11
CA SER A 77 -14.72 -13.07 -10.35
C SER A 77 -13.81 -13.16 -9.13
N TYR A 78 -12.99 -14.22 -9.09
CA TYR A 78 -12.09 -14.55 -7.99
C TYR A 78 -10.68 -14.88 -8.51
N ASP A 79 -9.66 -14.73 -7.67
CA ASP A 79 -8.32 -15.27 -7.92
C ASP A 79 -8.23 -16.75 -7.53
N ALA A 80 -7.06 -17.36 -7.77
CA ALA A 80 -6.80 -18.77 -7.43
C ALA A 80 -6.86 -19.08 -5.91
N TYR A 81 -6.82 -18.05 -5.07
CA TYR A 81 -6.94 -18.13 -3.61
C TYR A 81 -8.36 -17.79 -3.12
N ASN A 82 -9.32 -17.70 -4.04
CA ASN A 82 -10.71 -17.36 -3.77
C ASN A 82 -10.90 -15.94 -3.18
N LYS A 83 -10.00 -15.00 -3.49
CA LYS A 83 -10.19 -13.57 -3.20
C LYS A 83 -10.94 -12.89 -4.35
N PRO A 84 -11.95 -12.05 -4.08
CA PRO A 84 -12.71 -11.36 -5.12
C PRO A 84 -11.82 -10.42 -5.95
N LYS A 85 -11.82 -10.62 -7.28
CA LYS A 85 -11.21 -9.71 -8.26
C LYS A 85 -12.19 -8.68 -8.79
N SER A 86 -13.48 -8.99 -8.85
CA SER A 86 -14.51 -8.03 -9.29
C SER A 86 -15.77 -8.13 -8.42
N ILE A 87 -16.33 -6.99 -8.03
CA ILE A 87 -17.55 -6.91 -7.19
C ILE A 87 -18.50 -5.88 -7.80
N LEU A 88 -19.71 -6.30 -8.17
CA LEU A 88 -20.77 -5.41 -8.63
C LEU A 88 -21.77 -5.12 -7.51
N TYR A 89 -21.88 -3.86 -7.15
CA TYR A 89 -22.83 -3.37 -6.16
C TYR A 89 -24.23 -3.18 -6.74
N GLY A 90 -25.24 -3.14 -5.87
CA GLY A 90 -26.64 -2.95 -6.24
C GLY A 90 -26.90 -1.61 -6.93
N ASN A 91 -26.09 -0.59 -6.61
CA ASN A 91 -26.09 0.70 -7.31
C ASN A 91 -25.40 0.66 -8.68
N GLY A 92 -24.97 -0.51 -9.17
CA GLY A 92 -24.29 -0.68 -10.46
C GLY A 92 -22.82 -0.24 -10.47
N SER A 93 -22.23 0.14 -9.33
CA SER A 93 -20.79 0.38 -9.23
C SER A 93 -20.03 -0.94 -9.30
N LEU A 94 -18.93 -0.97 -10.06
CA LEU A 94 -18.03 -2.11 -10.16
C LEU A 94 -16.71 -1.78 -9.47
N THR A 95 -16.33 -2.58 -8.47
CA THR A 95 -14.99 -2.60 -7.90
C THR A 95 -14.16 -3.69 -8.58
N ARG A 96 -12.95 -3.35 -9.03
CA ARG A 96 -11.96 -4.31 -9.53
C ARG A 96 -10.73 -4.27 -8.62
N ASN A 97 -10.37 -5.43 -8.08
CA ASN A 97 -9.16 -5.65 -7.29
C ASN A 97 -8.14 -6.36 -8.18
N ILE A 98 -6.99 -5.71 -8.35
CA ILE A 98 -5.88 -6.24 -9.15
C ILE A 98 -4.81 -6.71 -8.17
N TYR A 99 -4.42 -7.97 -8.26
CA TYR A 99 -3.41 -8.59 -7.40
C TYR A 99 -2.14 -8.89 -8.20
N SER A 100 -0.99 -8.77 -7.52
CA SER A 100 0.31 -9.17 -8.06
C SER A 100 0.34 -10.69 -8.30
N PRO A 101 0.75 -11.16 -9.50
CA PRO A 101 0.84 -12.59 -9.79
C PRO A 101 1.94 -13.31 -8.99
N HIS A 102 2.91 -12.57 -8.43
CA HIS A 102 4.08 -13.17 -7.78
C HIS A 102 3.89 -13.41 -6.29
N ASN A 103 3.24 -12.48 -5.59
CA ASN A 103 3.09 -12.52 -4.13
C ASN A 103 1.64 -12.30 -3.66
N ASN A 104 0.71 -12.16 -4.60
CA ASN A 104 -0.71 -11.98 -4.33
C ASN A 104 -1.07 -10.72 -3.50
N ASN A 105 -0.17 -9.74 -3.42
CA ASN A 105 -0.46 -8.43 -2.84
C ASN A 105 -1.46 -7.67 -3.72
N LEU A 106 -2.35 -6.89 -3.09
CA LEU A 106 -3.28 -6.01 -3.79
C LEU A 106 -2.52 -4.83 -4.40
N THR A 107 -2.44 -4.73 -5.72
CA THR A 107 -1.68 -3.66 -6.40
C THR A 107 -2.57 -2.51 -6.84
N SER A 108 -3.86 -2.75 -7.11
CA SER A 108 -4.80 -1.69 -7.46
C SER A 108 -6.23 -2.01 -7.04
N ILE A 109 -6.98 -0.97 -6.67
CA ILE A 109 -8.44 -0.98 -6.53
C ILE A 109 -9.00 0.09 -7.45
N GLU A 110 -9.82 -0.34 -8.40
CA GLU A 110 -10.54 0.55 -9.30
C GLU A 110 -12.03 0.48 -8.98
N ILE A 111 -12.70 1.63 -8.91
CA ILE A 111 -14.15 1.70 -8.68
C ILE A 111 -14.75 2.60 -9.74
N GLY A 112 -15.78 2.11 -10.43
CA GLY A 112 -16.47 2.90 -11.45
C GLY A 112 -17.46 2.09 -12.29
N ARG A 113 -17.79 2.64 -13.46
CA ARG A 113 -18.62 1.98 -14.47
C ARG A 113 -17.92 2.06 -15.82
N GLY A 114 -17.58 0.91 -16.40
CA GLY A 114 -16.77 0.90 -17.62
C GLY A 114 -15.44 1.63 -17.42
N GLY A 115 -15.14 2.58 -18.31
CA GLY A 115 -13.96 3.45 -18.24
C GLY A 115 -14.12 4.67 -17.31
N ASP A 116 -15.33 4.97 -16.85
CA ASP A 116 -15.59 6.10 -15.96
C ASP A 116 -15.30 5.69 -14.51
N LEU A 117 -14.04 5.86 -14.11
CA LEU A 117 -13.58 5.61 -12.77
C LEU A 117 -13.88 6.78 -11.84
N ILE A 118 -14.43 6.47 -10.67
CA ILE A 118 -14.61 7.40 -9.55
C ILE A 118 -13.53 7.22 -8.47
N ASN A 119 -12.78 6.12 -8.55
CA ASN A 119 -11.65 5.84 -7.69
C ASN A 119 -10.65 4.93 -8.42
N ASN A 120 -9.36 5.21 -8.29
CA ASN A 120 -8.30 4.37 -8.83
C ASN A 120 -7.08 4.44 -7.91
N MET A 121 -7.04 3.55 -6.93
CA MET A 121 -5.98 3.47 -5.92
C MET A 121 -4.95 2.43 -6.31
N SER A 122 -3.68 2.81 -6.38
CA SER A 122 -2.54 1.92 -6.57
C SER A 122 -1.70 1.81 -5.29
N TYR A 123 -1.13 0.63 -5.06
CA TYR A 123 -0.39 0.30 -3.83
C TYR A 123 1.01 -0.19 -4.17
N ARG A 124 1.99 0.27 -3.39
CA ARG A 124 3.38 -0.20 -3.45
C ARG A 124 3.78 -0.77 -2.10
N TYR A 125 4.67 -1.76 -2.14
CA TYR A 125 5.10 -2.51 -0.97
C TYR A 125 6.62 -2.54 -0.88
N ASP A 126 7.16 -2.63 0.34
CA ASP A 126 8.56 -3.01 0.56
C ASP A 126 8.75 -4.53 0.57
N LYS A 127 9.97 -4.98 0.86
CA LYS A 127 10.34 -6.40 0.92
C LYS A 127 9.71 -7.18 2.10
N HIS A 128 9.23 -6.49 3.13
CA HIS A 128 8.52 -7.09 4.26
C HIS A 128 6.99 -7.07 4.05
N ASN A 129 6.53 -6.66 2.87
CA ASN A 129 5.12 -6.45 2.53
C ASN A 129 4.43 -5.30 3.29
N ASN A 130 5.17 -4.32 3.80
CA ASN A 130 4.57 -3.08 4.29
C ASN A 130 4.19 -2.17 3.13
N ILE A 131 3.06 -1.48 3.21
CA ILE A 131 2.62 -0.51 2.19
C ILE A 131 3.52 0.74 2.25
N THR A 132 4.30 0.99 1.21
CA THR A 132 5.17 2.19 1.14
C THR A 132 4.51 3.37 0.45
N SER A 133 3.54 3.11 -0.44
CA SER A 133 2.83 4.17 -1.16
C SER A 133 1.40 3.76 -1.51
N ILE A 134 0.48 4.71 -1.39
CA ILE A 134 -0.89 4.62 -1.89
C ILE A 134 -1.14 5.85 -2.76
N VAL A 135 -1.48 5.67 -4.02
CA VAL A 135 -1.78 6.77 -4.94
C VAL A 135 -3.18 6.61 -5.50
N ASN A 136 -4.02 7.62 -5.36
CA ASN A 136 -5.30 7.71 -6.06
C ASN A 136 -5.17 8.65 -7.26
N SER A 137 -5.17 8.09 -8.47
CA SER A 137 -4.98 8.89 -9.70
C SER A 137 -6.21 9.74 -10.07
N ILE A 138 -7.39 9.45 -9.51
CA ILE A 138 -8.59 10.26 -9.72
C ILE A 138 -8.56 11.52 -8.87
N THR A 139 -8.18 11.40 -7.59
CA THR A 139 -8.13 12.54 -6.65
C THR A 139 -6.76 13.22 -6.59
N ASN A 140 -5.75 12.67 -7.26
CA ASN A 140 -4.34 13.04 -7.14
C ASN A 140 -3.80 12.96 -5.71
N GLU A 141 -4.38 12.11 -4.87
CA GLU A 141 -3.93 11.91 -3.50
C GLU A 141 -2.79 10.89 -3.47
N THR A 142 -1.74 11.20 -2.73
CA THR A 142 -0.60 10.31 -2.50
C THR A 142 -0.33 10.22 -1.02
N HIS A 143 -0.26 9.00 -0.50
CA HIS A 143 0.22 8.68 0.83
C HIS A 143 1.53 7.93 0.71
N ASN A 144 2.56 8.35 1.43
CA ASN A 144 3.82 7.61 1.52
C ASN A 144 4.11 7.25 2.98
N TYR A 145 4.68 6.08 3.19
CA TYR A 145 4.96 5.53 4.51
C TYR A 145 6.42 5.07 4.59
N SER A 146 7.02 5.24 5.75
CA SER A 146 8.33 4.67 6.09
C SER A 146 8.25 3.96 7.42
N TYR A 147 9.09 2.93 7.55
CA TYR A 147 9.05 1.97 8.64
C TYR A 147 10.43 1.87 9.30
N ASP A 148 10.47 1.47 10.56
CA ASP A 148 11.69 0.96 11.18
C ASP A 148 11.83 -0.56 10.97
N ASP A 149 12.91 -1.14 11.48
CA ASP A 149 13.21 -2.58 11.33
C ASP A 149 12.21 -3.50 12.05
N MET A 150 11.31 -2.96 12.87
CA MET A 150 10.23 -3.69 13.54
C MET A 150 8.87 -3.50 12.82
N ASP A 151 8.90 -3.01 11.57
CA ASP A 151 7.73 -2.71 10.73
C ASP A 151 6.76 -1.68 11.35
N ARG A 152 7.27 -0.80 12.23
CA ARG A 152 6.47 0.29 12.81
C ARG A 152 6.61 1.54 11.95
N ILE A 153 5.50 2.23 11.68
CA ILE A 153 5.52 3.49 10.92
C ILE A 153 6.35 4.53 11.66
N THR A 154 7.41 5.02 11.03
CA THR A 154 8.25 6.14 11.51
C THR A 154 7.88 7.45 10.83
N ASN A 155 7.33 7.37 9.62
CA ASN A 155 6.91 8.52 8.86
C ASN A 155 5.66 8.24 8.02
N TRP A 156 4.76 9.22 7.99
CA TRP A 156 3.67 9.30 7.02
C TRP A 156 3.71 10.66 6.33
N GLN A 157 3.58 10.65 5.02
CA GLN A 157 3.42 11.85 4.20
C GLN A 157 2.12 11.74 3.40
N TYR A 158 1.40 12.85 3.29
CA TYR A 158 0.25 12.99 2.42
C TYR A 158 0.44 14.19 1.52
N SER A 159 0.03 14.06 0.27
CA SER A 159 -0.03 15.17 -0.66
C SER A 159 -1.19 15.01 -1.63
N ASN A 160 -1.78 16.12 -2.03
CA ASN A 160 -2.64 16.25 -3.20
C ASN A 160 -2.31 17.57 -3.93
N ASN A 161 -3.15 17.97 -4.90
CA ASN A 161 -2.94 19.18 -5.70
C ASN A 161 -2.90 20.49 -4.88
N SER A 162 -3.42 20.52 -3.66
CA SER A 162 -3.59 21.75 -2.88
C SER A 162 -2.94 21.72 -1.50
N TYR A 163 -2.58 20.54 -1.00
CA TYR A 163 -2.12 20.36 0.36
C TYR A 163 -1.07 19.26 0.45
N ASN A 164 -0.07 19.48 1.28
CA ASN A 164 0.87 18.44 1.70
C ASN A 164 1.06 18.49 3.22
N THR A 165 1.36 17.34 3.81
CA THR A 165 1.67 17.23 5.22
C THR A 165 2.56 16.03 5.50
N LYS A 166 3.24 16.09 6.63
CA LYS A 166 4.14 15.06 7.11
C LYS A 166 3.92 14.85 8.60
N LYS A 167 3.85 13.60 9.03
CA LYS A 167 3.85 13.20 10.43
C LYS A 167 4.98 12.22 10.71
N ASN A 168 5.74 12.50 11.75
CA ASN A 168 6.79 11.63 12.26
C ASN A 168 6.29 10.92 13.52
N TYR A 169 6.85 9.74 13.74
CA TYR A 169 6.53 8.85 14.86
C TYR A 169 7.84 8.32 15.43
N HIS A 170 7.97 8.33 16.75
CA HIS A 170 9.13 7.78 17.45
C HIS A 170 8.67 6.82 18.53
N TYR A 171 9.47 5.78 18.76
CA TYR A 171 9.18 4.74 19.72
C TYR A 171 10.38 4.50 20.62
N ASN A 172 10.13 4.02 21.84
CA ASN A 172 11.18 3.47 22.68
C ASN A 172 11.37 1.96 22.45
N SER A 173 12.30 1.36 23.19
CA SER A 173 12.59 -0.08 23.12
C SER A 173 11.47 -0.96 23.68
N GLN A 174 10.56 -0.41 24.49
CA GLN A 174 9.35 -1.07 24.98
C GLN A 174 8.17 -0.98 23.99
N ASN A 175 8.38 -0.48 22.76
CA ASN A 175 7.35 -0.26 21.74
C ASN A 175 6.32 0.84 22.05
N ASN A 176 6.55 1.68 23.05
CA ASN A 176 5.69 2.82 23.34
C ASN A 176 5.98 3.96 22.36
N LEU A 177 4.94 4.58 21.81
CA LEU A 177 5.04 5.79 20.99
C LEU A 177 5.48 6.98 21.87
N THR A 178 6.71 7.47 21.70
CA THR A 178 7.28 8.56 22.50
C THR A 178 7.07 9.93 21.86
N PHE A 179 6.79 9.99 20.56
CA PHE A 179 6.50 11.22 19.87
C PHE A 179 5.59 10.98 18.66
N LYS A 180 4.69 11.94 18.41
CA LYS A 180 3.94 12.03 17.15
C LYS A 180 3.71 13.48 16.75
N THR A 181 3.99 13.84 15.50
CA THR A 181 3.67 15.18 14.98
C THR A 181 2.19 15.53 15.24
N GLY A 182 1.96 16.67 15.91
CA GLY A 182 0.63 17.17 16.28
C GLY A 182 0.14 16.69 17.65
N ALA A 183 0.64 15.57 18.18
CA ALA A 183 0.36 15.12 19.55
C ALA A 183 1.49 15.45 20.52
N GLY A 184 2.72 15.59 19.99
CA GLY A 184 3.95 15.95 20.69
C GLY A 184 4.58 14.79 21.45
N ASN A 185 5.35 15.10 22.50
CA ASN A 185 6.12 14.13 23.28
C ASN A 185 5.23 13.39 24.28
N MET A 186 5.53 12.12 24.54
CA MET A 186 4.75 11.21 25.39
C MET A 186 5.63 10.52 26.41
N THR A 187 5.15 10.41 27.66
CA THR A 187 5.84 9.72 28.75
C THR A 187 4.94 8.63 29.35
N TYR A 188 5.58 7.59 29.87
CA TYR A 188 4.91 6.38 30.33
C TYR A 188 5.37 6.00 31.74
N ASN A 189 4.51 5.35 32.51
CA ASN A 189 4.91 4.72 33.77
C ASN A 189 5.54 3.32 33.51
N THR A 190 5.96 2.66 34.60
CA THR A 190 6.57 1.32 34.57
C THR A 190 5.62 0.22 34.09
N ALA A 191 4.30 0.46 34.11
CA ALA A 191 3.28 -0.42 33.57
C ALA A 191 2.97 -0.14 32.08
N ASN A 192 3.80 0.67 31.39
CA ASN A 192 3.62 1.10 30.00
C ASN A 192 2.32 1.89 29.74
N GLN A 193 1.78 2.57 30.75
CA GLN A 193 0.62 3.43 30.60
C GLN A 193 1.07 4.87 30.33
N LEU A 194 0.46 5.53 29.35
CA LEU A 194 0.74 6.92 29.00
C LEU A 194 0.37 7.83 30.17
N THR A 195 1.31 8.49 30.83
CA THR A 195 1.01 9.37 31.98
C THR A 195 0.94 10.84 31.60
N SER A 196 1.69 11.23 30.58
CA SER A 196 1.66 12.60 30.08
C SER A 196 1.95 12.67 28.59
N ARG A 197 1.37 13.66 27.93
CA ARG A 197 1.85 14.16 26.65
C ARG A 197 1.84 15.67 26.59
N ILE A 198 2.81 16.25 25.93
CA ILE A 198 2.93 17.70 25.72
C ILE A 198 2.73 17.97 24.25
N ASP A 199 1.64 18.65 23.89
CA ASP A 199 1.36 18.98 22.49
C ASP A 199 2.21 20.14 21.96
N ASN A 200 2.07 20.43 20.67
CA ASN A 200 2.85 21.48 20.00
C ASN A 200 2.58 22.90 20.55
N ASN A 201 1.45 23.11 21.23
CA ASN A 201 1.12 24.38 21.89
C ASN A 201 1.63 24.43 23.33
N THR A 202 2.51 23.48 23.71
CA THR A 202 3.06 23.30 25.06
C THR A 202 2.02 22.94 26.11
N LEU A 203 0.79 22.61 25.71
CA LEU A 203 -0.23 22.17 26.66
C LEU A 203 0.08 20.74 27.11
N THR A 204 0.16 20.58 28.42
CA THR A 204 0.36 19.27 29.05
C THR A 204 -0.99 18.59 29.27
N HIS A 205 -1.11 17.36 28.77
CA HIS A 205 -2.23 16.47 29.03
C HIS A 205 -1.71 15.35 29.92
N THR A 206 -2.33 15.14 31.07
CA THR A 206 -1.98 14.06 31.99
C THR A 206 -3.08 13.02 32.04
N TYR A 207 -2.71 11.80 32.42
CA TYR A 207 -3.63 10.67 32.50
C TYR A 207 -3.39 9.89 33.79
N GLN A 208 -4.48 9.45 34.42
CA GLN A 208 -4.44 8.62 35.63
C GLN A 208 -5.19 7.33 35.40
N TYR A 209 -4.79 6.29 36.13
CA TYR A 209 -5.30 4.95 35.98
C TYR A 209 -5.64 4.33 37.33
N ASP A 210 -6.62 3.45 37.35
CA ASP A 210 -6.86 2.56 38.49
C ASP A 210 -5.91 1.34 38.48
N ALA A 211 -5.99 0.51 39.52
CA ALA A 211 -5.16 -0.69 39.66
C ALA A 211 -5.42 -1.77 38.59
N ASN A 212 -6.59 -1.72 37.92
CA ASN A 212 -6.92 -2.61 36.81
C ASN A 212 -6.41 -2.08 35.46
N GLY A 213 -5.83 -0.88 35.47
CA GLY A 213 -5.27 -0.22 34.31
C GLY A 213 -6.27 0.56 33.47
N ASN A 214 -7.45 0.85 33.99
CA ASN A 214 -8.41 1.71 33.31
C ASN A 214 -8.03 3.17 33.48
N GLN A 215 -8.10 3.96 32.42
CA GLN A 215 -7.89 5.40 32.52
C GLN A 215 -9.08 6.04 33.25
N THR A 216 -8.84 6.59 34.45
CA THR A 216 -9.85 7.22 35.31
C THR A 216 -9.91 8.73 35.14
N GLN A 217 -8.83 9.35 34.67
CA GLN A 217 -8.78 10.79 34.47
C GLN A 217 -7.92 11.17 33.26
N SER A 218 -8.31 12.26 32.58
CA SER A 218 -7.45 13.01 31.67
C SER A 218 -7.53 14.51 31.96
N THR A 219 -6.47 15.25 31.64
CA THR A 219 -6.43 16.73 31.66
C THR A 219 -6.13 17.31 30.26
N GLY A 220 -6.09 18.64 30.13
CA GLY A 220 -5.90 19.34 28.86
C GLY A 220 -7.21 19.56 28.08
N ASN A 221 -7.14 19.65 26.75
CA ASN A 221 -8.29 20.01 25.91
C ASN A 221 -9.45 18.99 25.91
N ASN A 222 -9.22 17.78 26.43
CA ASN A 222 -10.23 16.74 26.59
C ASN A 222 -10.21 16.21 28.03
N ALA A 223 -10.20 17.12 29.01
CA ALA A 223 -10.24 16.74 30.41
C ALA A 223 -11.52 15.95 30.71
N ARG A 224 -11.38 14.78 31.34
CA ARG A 224 -12.48 13.87 31.66
C ARG A 224 -12.17 13.15 32.97
N ILE A 225 -13.24 12.80 33.68
CA ILE A 225 -13.22 11.80 34.75
C ILE A 225 -14.09 10.65 34.23
N ILE A 226 -13.56 9.43 34.29
CA ILE A 226 -14.22 8.23 33.81
C ILE A 226 -14.38 7.29 34.99
N GLU A 227 -15.64 7.02 35.34
CA GLU A 227 -15.98 5.98 36.31
C GLU A 227 -16.15 4.64 35.60
N TYR A 228 -15.81 3.55 36.28
CA TYR A 228 -15.99 2.20 35.77
C TYR A 228 -16.98 1.42 36.62
N THR A 229 -17.79 0.61 35.95
CA THR A 229 -18.63 -0.39 36.58
C THR A 229 -17.76 -1.50 37.20
N PRO A 230 -18.30 -2.32 38.12
CA PRO A 230 -17.59 -3.50 38.64
C PRO A 230 -17.14 -4.51 37.56
N PHE A 231 -17.69 -4.42 36.34
CA PHE A 231 -17.33 -5.24 35.19
C PHE A 231 -16.26 -4.60 34.29
N ASN A 232 -15.54 -3.59 34.79
CA ASN A 232 -14.43 -2.96 34.09
C ASN A 232 -14.86 -2.25 32.78
N LYS A 233 -16.08 -1.71 32.75
CA LYS A 233 -16.62 -0.94 31.62
C LYS A 233 -16.84 0.51 32.03
N PRO A 234 -16.54 1.51 31.17
CA PRO A 234 -16.89 2.90 31.40
C PRO A 234 -18.38 3.03 31.73
N LYS A 235 -18.69 3.79 32.76
CA LYS A 235 -20.05 4.15 33.15
C LYS A 235 -20.51 5.30 32.24
N ASN A 236 -21.70 5.16 31.66
CA ASN A 236 -22.35 6.20 30.87
C ASN A 236 -22.95 7.30 31.76
#